data_AF-A0A5C1NLR1-F1
#
_entry.id   AF-A0A5C1NLR1-F1
#
_cell.length_a   1.000
_cell.length_b   1.000
_cell.length_c   1.000
_cell.angle_alpha   90.00
_cell.angle_beta   90.00
_cell.angle_gamma   90.00
#
_symmetry.space_group_name_H-M   'P 1'
#
loop_
_entity.id
_entity.type
_entity.pdbx_description
1 polymer ?
#
loop_
_entity_poly.entity_id
_entity_poly.type
_entity_poly.pdbx_seq_one_letter_code
_entity_poly.pdbx_strand_id
1 'polypeptide(L)'
;MSVTHLTSVVERAVPLTSAEDTDGAQLRLKVFWPTTNLWNDAHMADYHKEASSIVQHLIRQQYWNQEGAVDTHRFTCEDFAIRVLCEYASSRGLPVKLSTGVRTYRNMEVYSPAQHDTYASHMYGFTEMVMLTYGAPDMQRPQNTISLSSPVELRPGDILAQSKDRPGNLAHHIQLATRVSPERIDIRQGNTGGAFYRPISTIRRWLGENLADPQNTAYAGLPIESGQYVRAAKGWDYRNLTTGSKAKDFLRIFELYRWNFREFNRP
;
A
#
# COMPACT_ATOMS: atom_id res chain seq x y z
N MET A 1 0.75 -10.23 23.13
CA MET A 1 1.30 -8.91 22.72
C MET A 1 2.59 -8.70 23.48
N SER A 2 3.66 -8.23 22.84
CA SER A 2 4.88 -7.86 23.56
C SER A 2 4.65 -6.55 24.32
N VAL A 3 5.07 -6.50 25.59
CA VAL A 3 4.90 -5.35 26.50
C VAL A 3 5.47 -4.08 25.88
N THR A 4 6.61 -4.17 25.19
CA THR A 4 7.33 -3.04 24.58
C THR A 4 6.51 -2.26 23.53
N HIS A 5 5.62 -2.92 22.78
CA HIS A 5 4.82 -2.24 21.76
C HIS A 5 3.57 -1.58 22.30
N LEU A 6 2.95 -2.20 23.31
CA LEU A 6 1.93 -1.53 24.11
C LEU A 6 2.52 -0.24 24.71
N THR A 7 3.73 -0.28 25.27
CA THR A 7 4.41 0.91 25.79
C THR A 7 4.57 2.01 24.74
N SER A 8 5.01 1.68 23.51
CA SER A 8 5.20 2.69 22.44
C SER A 8 3.92 3.35 21.92
N VAL A 9 2.80 2.62 21.93
CA VAL A 9 1.48 3.15 21.54
C VAL A 9 0.89 3.98 22.70
N VAL A 10 1.11 3.53 23.94
CA VAL A 10 0.64 4.19 25.17
C VAL A 10 1.39 5.51 25.43
N GLU A 11 2.72 5.56 25.24
CA GLU A 11 3.56 6.76 25.40
C GLU A 11 3.11 7.96 24.55
N ARG A 12 2.30 7.72 23.51
CA ARG A 12 1.82 8.75 22.58
C ARG A 12 0.42 9.21 22.84
N ALA A 13 -0.37 8.40 23.54
CA ALA A 13 -1.79 8.56 23.67
C ALA A 13 -2.19 9.17 25.02
N VAL A 14 -1.28 9.13 25.99
CA VAL A 14 -1.54 9.53 27.36
C VAL A 14 -0.57 10.67 27.68
N PRO A 15 -1.04 11.91 27.92
CA PRO A 15 -0.23 12.90 28.63
C PRO A 15 0.24 12.22 29.91
N LEU A 16 1.54 12.23 30.19
CA LEU A 16 2.09 11.65 31.42
C LEU A 16 1.26 12.18 32.60
N THR A 17 0.45 11.32 33.22
CA THR A 17 -0.32 11.68 34.39
C THR A 17 0.66 11.91 35.53
N SER A 18 0.35 12.84 36.44
CA SER A 18 1.20 13.07 37.60
C SER A 18 1.35 11.78 38.39
N ALA A 19 2.51 11.56 39.03
CA ALA A 19 2.78 10.34 39.81
C ALA A 19 1.77 10.07 40.95
N GLU A 20 0.91 11.06 41.26
CA GLU A 20 -0.15 11.00 42.27
C GLU A 20 -1.50 10.51 41.73
N ASP A 21 -1.65 10.33 40.41
CA ASP A 21 -2.90 9.86 39.78
C ASP A 21 -2.99 8.33 39.82
N THR A 22 -3.81 7.80 40.74
CA THR A 22 -3.99 6.36 40.99
C THR A 22 -5.04 5.69 40.10
N ASP A 23 -5.85 6.46 39.37
CA ASP A 23 -6.96 5.92 38.58
C ASP A 23 -6.50 5.36 37.23
N GLY A 24 -5.32 5.79 36.75
CA GLY A 24 -4.71 5.32 35.51
C GLY A 24 -5.47 5.77 34.25
N ALA A 25 -4.74 6.00 33.16
CA ALA A 25 -5.36 6.34 31.88
C ALA A 25 -5.92 5.09 31.19
N GLN A 26 -7.23 5.05 30.93
CA GLN A 26 -7.82 4.02 30.07
C GLN A 26 -7.59 4.35 28.59
N LEU A 27 -6.80 3.53 27.91
CA LEU A 27 -6.54 3.66 26.48
C LEU A 27 -7.37 2.64 25.68
N ARG A 28 -8.25 3.12 24.80
CA ARG A 28 -8.92 2.27 23.82
C ARG A 28 -8.11 2.25 22.53
N LEU A 29 -7.81 1.06 22.02
CA LEU A 29 -7.09 0.86 20.77
C LEU A 29 -8.00 0.32 19.67
N LYS A 30 -7.79 0.82 18.46
CA LYS A 30 -8.19 0.13 17.24
C LYS A 30 -7.09 -0.85 16.88
N VAL A 31 -7.42 -2.14 16.80
CA VAL A 31 -6.47 -3.21 16.45
C VAL A 31 -6.99 -3.91 15.21
N PHE A 32 -6.36 -3.68 14.06
CA PHE A 32 -6.69 -4.38 12.82
C PHE A 32 -6.03 -5.76 12.77
N TRP A 33 -4.82 -5.87 13.30
CA TRP A 33 -4.22 -7.14 13.71
C TRP A 33 -3.19 -6.85 14.80
N PRO A 34 -2.98 -7.79 15.75
CA PRO A 34 -2.01 -7.58 16.80
C PRO A 34 -0.58 -7.62 16.25
N THR A 35 0.24 -6.65 16.66
CA THR A 35 1.69 -6.72 16.43
C THR A 35 2.32 -7.68 17.44
N THR A 36 2.77 -8.83 16.95
CA THR A 36 3.44 -9.87 17.74
C THR A 36 4.90 -10.05 17.36
N ASN A 37 5.32 -9.54 16.20
CA ASN A 37 6.67 -9.60 15.66
C ASN A 37 7.14 -8.22 15.17
N LEU A 38 8.43 -8.11 14.85
CA LEU A 38 9.03 -6.94 14.21
C LEU A 38 9.69 -7.32 12.89
N TRP A 39 9.74 -6.37 11.96
CA TRP A 39 10.47 -6.55 10.71
C TRP A 39 11.95 -6.77 10.98
N ASN A 40 12.47 -7.88 10.48
CA ASN A 40 13.87 -8.25 10.48
C ASN A 40 14.28 -8.74 9.08
N ASP A 41 15.55 -9.08 8.89
CA ASP A 41 16.06 -9.46 7.57
C ASP A 41 15.42 -10.74 7.03
N ALA A 42 15.06 -11.69 7.91
CA ALA A 42 14.32 -12.88 7.53
C ALA A 42 12.91 -12.52 7.02
N HIS A 43 12.17 -11.70 7.77
CA HIS A 43 10.85 -11.23 7.35
C HIS A 43 10.88 -10.44 6.04
N MET A 44 11.92 -9.63 5.81
CA MET A 44 12.09 -8.90 4.55
C MET A 44 12.41 -9.84 3.39
N ALA A 45 13.29 -10.82 3.60
CA ALA A 45 13.60 -11.83 2.58
C ALA A 45 12.37 -12.68 2.21
N ASP A 46 11.62 -13.13 3.23
CA ASP A 46 10.41 -13.92 3.06
C ASP A 46 9.29 -13.11 2.36
N TYR A 47 9.15 -11.81 2.67
CA TYR A 47 8.23 -10.94 1.94
C TYR A 47 8.52 -10.94 0.44
N HIS A 48 9.79 -10.74 0.06
CA HIS A 48 10.18 -10.73 -1.34
C HIS A 48 10.01 -12.10 -2.02
N LYS A 49 10.16 -13.20 -1.27
CA LYS A 49 9.92 -14.56 -1.76
C LYS A 49 8.43 -14.83 -2.00
N GLU A 50 7.56 -14.31 -1.15
CA GLU A 50 6.12 -14.59 -1.17
C GLU A 50 5.28 -13.55 -1.92
N ALA A 51 5.83 -12.38 -2.24
CA ALA A 51 5.11 -11.32 -2.94
C ALA A 51 4.40 -11.84 -4.19
N SER A 52 5.07 -12.66 -5.01
CA SER A 52 4.48 -13.24 -6.22
C SER A 52 3.31 -14.18 -5.92
N SER A 53 3.38 -15.01 -4.87
CA SER A 53 2.28 -15.90 -4.49
C SER A 53 1.10 -15.14 -3.91
N ILE A 54 1.35 -14.08 -3.12
CA ILE A 54 0.30 -13.20 -2.61
C ILE A 54 -0.43 -12.52 -3.77
N VAL A 55 0.32 -12.00 -4.74
CA VAL A 55 -0.23 -11.42 -5.96
C VAL A 55 -1.12 -12.42 -6.72
N GLN A 56 -0.67 -13.68 -6.88
CA GLN A 56 -1.47 -14.72 -7.53
C GLN A 56 -2.75 -15.05 -6.74
N HIS A 57 -2.70 -15.01 -5.41
CA HIS A 57 -3.87 -15.17 -4.57
C HIS A 57 -4.87 -14.03 -4.82
N LEU A 58 -4.42 -12.76 -4.74
CA LEU A 58 -5.28 -11.60 -4.95
C LEU A 58 -5.93 -11.55 -6.33
N ILE A 59 -5.23 -11.98 -7.39
CA ILE A 59 -5.79 -12.07 -8.74
C ILE A 59 -6.94 -13.08 -8.83
N ARG A 60 -6.88 -14.18 -8.05
CA ARG A 60 -7.89 -15.25 -8.07
C ARG A 60 -9.01 -15.02 -7.06
N GLN A 61 -8.80 -14.15 -6.09
CA GLN A 61 -9.74 -13.93 -5.02
C GLN A 61 -10.99 -13.25 -5.56
N GLN A 62 -12.12 -13.93 -5.41
CA GLN A 62 -13.45 -13.41 -5.69
C GLN A 62 -14.12 -13.08 -4.37
N TYR A 63 -14.93 -12.01 -4.35
CA TYR A 63 -15.78 -11.71 -3.20
C TYR A 63 -17.25 -11.67 -3.62
N TRP A 64 -18.10 -12.02 -2.67
CA TRP A 64 -19.53 -11.81 -2.78
C TRP A 64 -19.81 -10.39 -2.30
N ASN A 65 -20.37 -9.54 -3.17
CA ASN A 65 -20.96 -8.31 -2.67
C ASN A 65 -22.23 -8.64 -1.84
N GLN A 66 -22.82 -7.64 -1.16
CA GLN A 66 -24.00 -7.86 -0.32
C GLN A 66 -25.21 -8.39 -1.12
N GLU A 67 -25.18 -8.24 -2.44
CA GLU A 67 -26.18 -8.70 -3.40
C GLU A 67 -25.90 -10.11 -3.95
N GLY A 68 -24.84 -10.78 -3.50
CA GLY A 68 -24.49 -12.14 -3.93
C GLY A 68 -23.90 -12.23 -5.34
N ALA A 69 -23.44 -11.11 -5.92
CA ALA A 69 -22.66 -11.13 -7.14
C ALA A 69 -21.20 -11.46 -6.83
N VAL A 70 -20.63 -12.35 -7.65
CA VAL A 70 -19.20 -12.68 -7.63
C VAL A 70 -18.47 -11.56 -8.36
N ASP A 71 -17.79 -10.69 -7.61
CA ASP A 71 -16.97 -9.63 -8.17
C ASP A 71 -15.48 -9.95 -8.00
N THR A 72 -14.68 -9.44 -8.91
CA THR A 72 -13.22 -9.54 -8.87
C THR A 72 -12.63 -8.34 -8.17
N HIS A 73 -11.52 -8.51 -7.45
CA HIS A 73 -10.86 -7.37 -6.80
C HIS A 73 -10.48 -6.29 -7.82
N ARG A 74 -11.00 -5.09 -7.57
CA ARG A 74 -10.63 -3.86 -8.24
C ARG A 74 -9.64 -3.13 -7.35
N PHE A 75 -8.57 -2.59 -7.92
CA PHE A 75 -7.58 -1.81 -7.17
C PHE A 75 -7.14 -0.60 -7.99
N THR A 76 -6.94 0.55 -7.35
CA THR A 76 -6.04 1.58 -7.89
C THR A 76 -4.59 1.05 -7.85
N CYS A 77 -3.67 1.77 -8.50
CA CYS A 77 -2.30 1.29 -8.62
C CYS A 77 -1.59 1.12 -7.27
N GLU A 78 -1.72 2.08 -6.35
CA GLU A 78 -1.16 2.03 -4.99
C GLU A 78 -1.88 1.04 -4.07
N ASP A 79 -3.22 0.94 -4.19
CA ASP A 79 -4.04 0.08 -3.34
C ASP A 79 -3.60 -1.38 -3.48
N PHE A 80 -3.31 -1.81 -4.70
CA PHE A 80 -2.79 -3.15 -4.96
C PHE A 80 -1.47 -3.42 -4.21
N ALA A 81 -0.53 -2.47 -4.22
CA ALA A 81 0.75 -2.63 -3.54
C ALA A 81 0.57 -2.66 -2.00
N ILE A 82 -0.30 -1.80 -1.47
CA ILE A 82 -0.65 -1.78 -0.04
C ILE A 82 -1.28 -3.10 0.38
N ARG A 83 -2.16 -3.66 -0.46
CA ARG A 83 -2.81 -4.93 -0.18
C ARG A 83 -1.80 -6.07 -0.08
N VAL A 84 -0.84 -6.16 -1.00
CA VAL A 84 0.22 -7.18 -0.96
C VAL A 84 1.07 -7.05 0.31
N LEU A 85 1.43 -5.82 0.71
CA LEU A 85 2.15 -5.57 1.97
C LEU A 85 1.34 -6.05 3.18
N CYS A 86 0.06 -5.68 3.25
CA CYS A 86 -0.78 -5.96 4.41
C CYS A 86 -1.12 -7.45 4.55
N GLU A 87 -1.36 -8.17 3.46
CA GLU A 87 -1.60 -9.63 3.47
C GLU A 87 -0.42 -10.38 4.11
N TYR A 88 0.81 -10.02 3.74
CA TYR A 88 2.01 -10.60 4.33
C TYR A 88 2.19 -10.19 5.80
N ALA A 89 2.03 -8.90 6.09
CA ALA A 89 2.29 -8.36 7.43
C ALA A 89 1.28 -8.88 8.46
N SER A 90 -0.01 -8.92 8.13
CA SER A 90 -1.05 -9.34 9.06
C SER A 90 -0.95 -10.81 9.42
N SER A 91 -0.62 -11.68 8.45
CA SER A 91 -0.44 -13.12 8.69
C SER A 91 0.75 -13.44 9.60
N ARG A 92 1.67 -12.50 9.78
CA ARG A 92 2.88 -12.64 10.62
C ARG A 92 2.88 -11.75 11.85
N GLY A 93 1.80 -11.00 12.09
CA GLY A 93 1.72 -10.03 13.19
C GLY A 93 2.83 -8.97 13.12
N LEU A 94 3.22 -8.55 11.92
CA LEU A 94 4.22 -7.50 11.70
C LEU A 94 3.53 -6.12 11.69
N PRO A 95 4.19 -5.07 12.21
CA PRO A 95 3.61 -3.74 12.19
C PRO A 95 3.60 -3.18 10.76
N VAL A 96 2.59 -2.39 10.44
CA VAL A 96 2.58 -1.56 9.23
C VAL A 96 2.34 -0.13 9.65
N LYS A 97 3.13 0.78 9.06
CA LYS A 97 3.02 2.23 9.25
C LYS A 97 3.07 2.93 7.91
N LEU A 98 1.99 3.60 7.53
CA LEU A 98 1.87 4.28 6.24
C LEU A 98 1.50 5.74 6.46
N SER A 99 2.33 6.65 5.98
CA SER A 99 2.18 8.10 6.14
C SER A 99 1.65 8.72 4.85
N THR A 100 0.58 9.51 4.94
CA THR A 100 0.05 10.27 3.80
C THR A 100 0.25 11.77 4.04
N GLY A 101 -0.23 12.60 3.11
CA GLY A 101 -0.33 14.05 3.34
C GLY A 101 -1.34 14.44 4.43
N VAL A 102 -2.18 13.50 4.89
CA VAL A 102 -3.24 13.75 5.86
C VAL A 102 -2.86 13.26 7.25
N ARG A 103 -2.43 11.99 7.37
CA ARG A 103 -2.03 11.40 8.66
C ARG A 103 -1.11 10.20 8.47
N THR A 104 -0.62 9.66 9.58
CA THR A 104 0.02 8.34 9.64
C THR A 104 -1.00 7.31 10.10
N TYR A 105 -1.06 6.20 9.37
CA TYR A 105 -1.88 5.03 9.63
C TYR A 105 -1.03 3.89 10.19
N ARG A 106 -1.56 3.17 11.17
CA ARG A 106 -0.94 1.98 11.76
C ARG A 106 -1.94 0.85 11.92
N ASN A 107 -1.44 -0.38 11.91
CA ASN A 107 -2.29 -1.55 12.17
C ASN A 107 -2.84 -1.59 13.60
N MET A 108 -2.24 -0.83 14.51
CA MET A 108 -2.72 -0.57 15.87
C MET A 108 -2.66 0.94 16.14
N GLU A 109 -3.81 1.55 16.47
CA GLU A 109 -3.93 2.99 16.68
C GLU A 109 -4.77 3.32 17.92
N VAL A 110 -4.57 4.53 18.45
CA VAL A 110 -5.50 5.10 19.43
C VAL A 110 -6.86 5.22 18.77
N TYR A 111 -7.85 4.59 19.38
CA TYR A 111 -9.19 4.59 18.82
C TYR A 111 -9.79 6.01 18.87
N SER A 112 -10.43 6.35 17.75
CA SER A 112 -11.19 7.57 17.54
C SER A 112 -12.40 7.21 16.68
N PRO A 113 -13.63 7.45 17.15
CA PRO A 113 -14.85 7.13 16.41
C PRO A 113 -14.83 7.65 14.96
N ALA A 114 -14.43 8.92 14.79
CA ALA A 114 -14.40 9.59 13.49
C ALA A 114 -13.45 8.96 12.46
N GLN A 115 -12.47 8.16 12.91
CA GLN A 115 -11.48 7.53 12.04
C GLN A 115 -11.67 6.03 11.88
N HIS A 116 -12.40 5.37 12.80
CA HIS A 116 -12.33 3.91 12.94
C HIS A 116 -13.67 3.17 12.93
N ASP A 117 -14.81 3.85 13.13
CA ASP A 117 -16.11 3.17 13.28
C ASP A 117 -16.58 2.50 12.00
N THR A 118 -16.20 3.02 10.85
CA THR A 118 -16.58 2.51 9.52
C THR A 118 -15.72 1.34 9.05
N TYR A 119 -14.61 1.04 9.73
CA TYR A 119 -13.65 0.04 9.29
C TYR A 119 -13.68 -1.17 10.22
N ALA A 120 -13.77 -2.37 9.69
CA ALA A 120 -13.73 -3.58 10.50
C ALA A 120 -12.33 -3.83 11.09
N SER A 121 -12.25 -4.48 12.25
CA SER A 121 -11.00 -4.76 12.98
C SER A 121 -10.28 -5.99 12.42
N HIS A 122 -9.95 -5.95 11.14
CA HIS A 122 -9.13 -6.95 10.44
C HIS A 122 -8.32 -6.27 9.34
N MET A 123 -7.42 -7.02 8.69
CA MET A 123 -6.52 -6.46 7.67
C MET A 123 -7.25 -5.75 6.52
N TYR A 124 -8.42 -6.23 6.06
CA TYR A 124 -9.20 -5.52 5.04
C TYR A 124 -9.64 -4.11 5.49
N GLY A 125 -10.15 -3.95 6.72
CA GLY A 125 -10.56 -2.64 7.22
C GLY A 125 -9.39 -1.68 7.41
N PHE A 126 -8.19 -2.18 7.72
CA PHE A 126 -6.98 -1.34 7.71
C PHE A 126 -6.67 -0.85 6.30
N THR A 127 -6.69 -1.77 5.32
CA THR A 127 -6.39 -1.41 3.93
C THR A 127 -7.39 -0.39 3.42
N GLU A 128 -8.70 -0.60 3.63
CA GLU A 128 -9.76 0.34 3.24
C GLU A 128 -9.56 1.73 3.87
N MET A 129 -9.17 1.76 5.15
CA MET A 129 -8.89 3.01 5.87
C MET A 129 -7.69 3.78 5.31
N VAL A 130 -6.62 3.07 4.95
CA VAL A 130 -5.41 3.68 4.38
C VAL A 130 -5.68 4.19 2.95
N MET A 131 -6.29 3.36 2.12
CA MET A 131 -6.55 3.61 0.69
C MET A 131 -7.38 4.88 0.48
N LEU A 132 -8.21 5.27 1.44
CA LEU A 132 -8.98 6.51 1.41
C LEU A 132 -8.15 7.77 1.14
N THR A 133 -6.91 7.83 1.64
CA THR A 133 -6.06 9.04 1.48
C THR A 133 -4.66 8.77 0.95
N TYR A 134 -4.28 7.50 0.82
CA TYR A 134 -2.97 7.13 0.29
C TYR A 134 -3.00 7.19 -1.23
N GLY A 135 -2.15 8.04 -1.82
CA GLY A 135 -1.99 8.11 -3.28
C GLY A 135 -0.59 7.70 -3.73
N ALA A 136 -0.41 7.52 -5.04
CA ALA A 136 0.89 7.28 -5.64
C ALA A 136 2.02 8.21 -5.14
N PRO A 137 1.82 9.54 -4.93
CA PRO A 137 2.87 10.41 -4.38
C PRO A 137 3.34 10.02 -2.98
N ASP A 138 2.49 9.39 -2.17
CA ASP A 138 2.85 8.98 -0.82
C ASP A 138 3.87 7.83 -0.82
N MET A 139 4.00 7.08 -1.93
CA MET A 139 5.08 6.10 -2.10
C MET A 139 6.47 6.76 -2.10
N GLN A 140 6.59 8.04 -2.46
CA GLN A 140 7.88 8.74 -2.49
C GLN A 140 8.28 9.31 -1.11
N ARG A 141 7.45 9.10 -0.08
CA ARG A 141 7.76 9.54 1.29
C ARG A 141 8.78 8.59 1.93
N PRO A 142 9.85 9.11 2.56
CA PRO A 142 10.88 8.28 3.18
C PRO A 142 10.37 7.46 4.38
N GLN A 143 9.22 7.85 4.95
CA GLN A 143 8.56 7.08 6.00
C GLN A 143 7.95 5.76 5.47
N ASN A 144 7.56 5.73 4.20
CA ASN A 144 6.88 4.60 3.58
C ASN A 144 7.85 3.71 2.82
N THR A 145 8.81 4.31 2.12
CA THR A 145 9.73 3.58 1.25
C THR A 145 11.16 4.11 1.33
N ILE A 146 12.10 3.31 0.84
CA ILE A 146 13.47 3.68 0.55
C ILE A 146 13.68 3.66 -0.96
N SER A 147 14.41 4.62 -1.51
CA SER A 147 14.74 4.65 -2.93
C SER A 147 15.82 3.61 -3.26
N LEU A 148 15.67 2.95 -4.40
CA LEU A 148 16.65 2.02 -4.97
C LEU A 148 17.40 2.72 -6.11
N SER A 149 18.72 2.53 -6.18
CA SER A 149 19.52 3.26 -7.18
C SER A 149 19.45 2.65 -8.58
N SER A 150 19.07 1.38 -8.69
CA SER A 150 19.11 0.67 -9.97
C SER A 150 18.08 -0.46 -10.09
N PRO A 151 17.67 -0.82 -11.32
CA PRO A 151 16.78 -1.95 -11.55
C PRO A 151 17.34 -3.31 -11.07
N VAL A 152 18.66 -3.43 -10.91
CA VAL A 152 19.29 -4.68 -10.44
C VAL A 152 19.11 -4.93 -8.95
N GLU A 153 18.75 -3.90 -8.18
CA GLU A 153 18.43 -4.01 -6.75
C GLU A 153 16.99 -4.46 -6.50
N LEU A 154 16.13 -4.39 -7.52
CA LEU A 154 14.73 -4.75 -7.41
C LEU A 154 14.57 -6.21 -7.01
N ARG A 155 13.57 -6.45 -6.17
CA ARG A 155 13.08 -7.76 -5.74
C ARG A 155 11.57 -7.79 -5.92
N PRO A 156 10.94 -8.97 -6.04
CA PRO A 156 9.49 -9.04 -6.04
C PRO A 156 8.90 -8.36 -4.79
N GLY A 157 7.82 -7.63 -4.94
CA GLY A 157 7.24 -6.78 -3.88
C GLY A 157 7.82 -5.36 -3.82
N ASP A 158 8.89 -5.05 -4.56
CA ASP A 158 9.35 -3.67 -4.73
C ASP A 158 8.45 -2.89 -5.71
N ILE A 159 8.52 -1.57 -5.63
CA ILE A 159 7.63 -0.62 -6.27
C ILE A 159 8.36 0.15 -7.37
N LEU A 160 7.70 0.30 -8.52
CA LEU A 160 8.08 1.21 -9.59
C LEU A 160 7.06 2.36 -9.59
N ALA A 161 7.50 3.57 -9.29
CA ALA A 161 6.66 4.76 -9.26
C ALA A 161 6.92 5.64 -10.49
N GLN A 162 5.92 5.78 -11.36
CA GLN A 162 6.00 6.63 -12.55
C GLN A 162 5.91 8.09 -12.13
N SER A 163 7.00 8.84 -12.28
CA SER A 163 7.08 10.20 -11.75
C SER A 163 7.82 11.18 -12.65
N LYS A 164 8.83 10.74 -13.41
CA LYS A 164 9.75 11.61 -14.16
C LYS A 164 9.22 12.07 -15.52
N ASP A 165 7.97 11.75 -15.84
CA ASP A 165 7.26 12.15 -17.06
C ASP A 165 6.31 13.34 -16.84
N ARG A 166 6.23 13.87 -15.61
CA ARG A 166 5.41 15.04 -15.27
C ARG A 166 6.20 16.08 -14.47
N PRO A 167 5.83 17.38 -14.54
CA PRO A 167 6.44 18.41 -13.71
C PRO A 167 6.39 18.07 -12.22
N GLY A 168 7.48 18.38 -11.50
CA GLY A 168 7.59 18.15 -10.07
C GLY A 168 7.99 16.73 -9.66
N ASN A 169 8.17 15.81 -10.62
CA ASN A 169 8.56 14.43 -10.36
C ASN A 169 7.68 13.74 -9.30
N LEU A 170 6.38 14.04 -9.28
CA LEU A 170 5.44 13.41 -8.36
C LEU A 170 4.85 12.15 -8.99
N ALA A 171 4.93 11.06 -8.25
CA ALA A 171 4.40 9.78 -8.67
C ALA A 171 2.90 9.88 -8.90
N HIS A 172 2.45 9.43 -10.07
CA HIS A 172 1.02 9.43 -10.43
C HIS A 172 0.53 8.04 -10.83
N HIS A 173 1.43 7.07 -10.90
CA HIS A 173 1.12 5.68 -11.18
C HIS A 173 2.14 4.75 -10.51
N ILE A 174 1.67 3.62 -10.01
CA ILE A 174 2.46 2.62 -9.27
C ILE A 174 2.38 1.25 -9.95
N GLN A 175 3.51 0.57 -10.05
CA GLN A 175 3.59 -0.83 -10.46
C GLN A 175 4.34 -1.62 -9.41
N LEU A 176 3.93 -2.85 -9.17
CA LEU A 176 4.59 -3.77 -8.24
C LEU A 176 5.41 -4.79 -9.02
N ALA A 177 6.69 -4.93 -8.70
CA ALA A 177 7.54 -5.98 -9.24
C ALA A 177 7.08 -7.35 -8.71
N THR A 178 6.98 -8.33 -9.59
CA THR A 178 6.52 -9.69 -9.26
C THR A 178 7.51 -10.76 -9.68
N ARG A 179 8.42 -10.44 -10.61
CA ARG A 179 9.61 -11.22 -10.91
C ARG A 179 10.70 -10.28 -11.39
N VAL A 180 11.94 -10.53 -11.01
CA VAL A 180 13.08 -9.71 -11.42
C VAL A 180 14.23 -10.64 -11.81
N SER A 181 14.84 -10.38 -12.96
CA SER A 181 16.12 -10.91 -13.41
C SER A 181 16.92 -9.79 -14.06
N PRO A 182 18.22 -9.99 -14.35
CA PRO A 182 19.03 -8.95 -14.98
C PRO A 182 18.50 -8.47 -16.35
N GLU A 183 17.68 -9.27 -17.03
CA GLU A 183 17.17 -9.05 -18.38
C GLU A 183 15.66 -8.76 -18.41
N ARG A 184 14.93 -9.03 -17.31
CA ARG A 184 13.47 -8.96 -17.30
C ARG A 184 12.90 -8.60 -15.92
N ILE A 185 11.94 -7.68 -15.92
CA ILE A 185 11.13 -7.35 -14.75
C ILE A 185 9.66 -7.58 -15.12
N ASP A 186 8.99 -8.50 -14.43
CA ASP A 186 7.55 -8.71 -14.57
C ASP A 186 6.81 -7.93 -13.49
N ILE A 187 5.78 -7.18 -13.88
CA ILE A 187 5.01 -6.33 -12.98
C ILE A 187 3.53 -6.69 -12.97
N ARG A 188 2.87 -6.30 -11.87
CA ARG A 188 1.42 -6.21 -11.75
C ARG A 188 1.04 -4.83 -11.25
N GLN A 189 -0.12 -4.34 -11.66
CA GLN A 189 -0.61 -3.03 -11.29
C GLN A 189 -2.13 -3.05 -11.18
N GLY A 190 -2.67 -2.35 -10.18
CA GLY A 190 -4.05 -1.87 -10.28
C GLY A 190 -4.14 -0.77 -11.33
N ASN A 191 -5.36 -0.38 -11.70
CA ASN A 191 -5.60 0.70 -12.66
C ASN A 191 -6.82 1.51 -12.21
N THR A 192 -7.01 2.71 -12.74
CA THR A 192 -8.16 3.57 -12.44
C THR A 192 -8.97 3.83 -13.69
N GLY A 193 -10.28 3.59 -13.65
CA GLY A 193 -11.20 3.86 -14.76
C GLY A 193 -11.63 5.33 -14.81
N GLY A 194 -11.70 5.88 -16.03
CA GLY A 194 -12.28 7.20 -16.28
C GLY A 194 -11.41 8.38 -15.83
N ALA A 195 -12.00 9.57 -15.83
CA ALA A 195 -11.34 10.83 -15.52
C ALA A 195 -11.03 11.00 -14.02
N PHE A 196 -10.23 10.10 -13.46
CA PHE A 196 -9.74 10.17 -12.08
C PHE A 196 -8.53 11.10 -11.97
N TYR A 197 -8.71 12.34 -12.43
CA TYR A 197 -7.75 13.43 -12.30
C TYR A 197 -8.45 14.65 -11.72
N ARG A 198 -7.72 15.49 -10.99
CA ARG A 198 -8.26 16.78 -10.54
C ARG A 198 -8.54 17.64 -11.77
N PRO A 199 -9.71 18.32 -11.86
CA PRO A 199 -10.66 18.58 -10.77
C PRO A 199 -11.83 17.58 -10.65
N ILE A 200 -11.98 16.62 -11.56
CA ILE A 200 -13.17 15.76 -11.65
C ILE A 200 -13.34 14.85 -10.41
N SER A 201 -12.25 14.28 -9.89
CA SER A 201 -12.28 13.50 -8.65
C SER A 201 -12.64 14.34 -7.41
N THR A 202 -12.36 15.65 -7.43
CA THR A 202 -12.72 16.58 -6.34
C THR A 202 -14.20 16.93 -6.38
N ILE A 203 -14.77 17.13 -7.58
CA ILE A 203 -16.20 17.41 -7.76
C ILE A 203 -17.06 16.20 -7.38
N ARG A 204 -16.67 14.99 -7.79
CA ARG A 204 -17.41 13.76 -7.41
C ARG A 204 -17.38 13.49 -5.91
N ARG A 205 -16.24 13.74 -5.25
CA ARG A 205 -16.14 13.68 -3.78
C ARG A 205 -17.10 14.66 -3.10
N TRP A 206 -17.30 15.85 -3.67
CA TRP A 206 -18.27 16.82 -3.16
C TRP A 206 -19.73 16.37 -3.35
N LEU A 207 -20.01 15.55 -4.36
CA LEU A 207 -21.33 14.95 -4.63
C LEU A 207 -21.59 13.63 -3.85
N GLY A 208 -20.72 13.27 -2.90
CA GLY A 208 -20.86 12.05 -2.08
C GLY A 208 -20.30 10.77 -2.71
N GLU A 209 -19.78 10.84 -3.94
CA GLU A 209 -19.06 9.74 -4.60
C GLU A 209 -17.57 9.84 -4.29
N ASN A 210 -17.08 9.02 -3.35
CA ASN A 210 -15.64 8.95 -3.11
C ASN A 210 -15.02 7.84 -3.95
N LEU A 211 -14.60 8.19 -5.16
CA LEU A 211 -13.95 7.30 -6.11
C LEU A 211 -12.64 6.65 -5.59
N ALA A 212 -12.05 7.19 -4.51
CA ALA A 212 -10.88 6.63 -3.81
C ALA A 212 -11.26 5.67 -2.66
N ASP A 213 -12.53 5.61 -2.28
CA ASP A 213 -13.00 4.76 -1.18
C ASP A 213 -13.42 3.38 -1.71
N PRO A 214 -12.69 2.30 -1.37
CA PRO A 214 -13.03 0.95 -1.80
C PRO A 214 -14.36 0.44 -1.22
N GLN A 215 -14.90 1.07 -0.18
CA GLN A 215 -16.24 0.76 0.35
C GLN A 215 -17.37 1.42 -0.46
N ASN A 216 -17.06 2.36 -1.37
CA ASN A 216 -18.05 3.06 -2.17
C ASN A 216 -18.32 2.31 -3.50
N THR A 217 -19.59 2.21 -3.91
CA THR A 217 -19.98 1.57 -5.20
C THR A 217 -19.35 2.25 -6.42
N ALA A 218 -18.99 3.53 -6.30
CA ALA A 218 -18.33 4.29 -7.35
C ALA A 218 -16.80 4.08 -7.41
N TYR A 219 -16.21 3.21 -6.57
CA TYR A 219 -14.77 3.01 -6.50
C TYR A 219 -14.10 2.84 -7.89
N ALA A 220 -13.06 3.64 -8.13
CA ALA A 220 -12.48 3.80 -9.46
C ALA A 220 -11.46 2.73 -9.84
N GLY A 221 -11.06 1.86 -8.91
CA GLY A 221 -10.11 0.78 -9.17
C GLY A 221 -10.56 -0.10 -10.35
N LEU A 222 -9.63 -0.77 -11.00
CA LEU A 222 -9.89 -1.66 -12.14
C LEU A 222 -9.25 -3.03 -11.87
N PRO A 223 -9.58 -4.05 -12.69
CA PRO A 223 -8.90 -5.34 -12.63
C PRO A 223 -7.38 -5.20 -12.78
N ILE A 224 -6.65 -6.08 -12.10
CA ILE A 224 -5.18 -6.08 -12.08
C ILE A 224 -4.62 -6.36 -13.48
N GLU A 225 -3.79 -5.46 -13.99
CA GLU A 225 -3.09 -5.63 -15.26
C GLU A 225 -1.70 -6.26 -15.06
N SER A 226 -1.14 -6.76 -16.16
CA SER A 226 0.21 -7.32 -16.20
C SER A 226 1.07 -6.66 -17.26
N GLY A 227 2.35 -6.51 -16.94
CA GLY A 227 3.32 -5.93 -17.84
C GLY A 227 4.70 -6.55 -17.64
N GLN A 228 5.59 -6.29 -18.58
CA GLN A 228 6.97 -6.69 -18.48
C GLN A 228 7.89 -5.59 -19.01
N TYR A 229 9.04 -5.44 -18.36
CA TYR A 229 10.20 -4.72 -18.89
C TYR A 229 11.23 -5.74 -19.35
N VAL A 230 11.81 -5.50 -20.52
CA VAL A 230 12.91 -6.32 -21.07
C VAL A 230 14.10 -5.40 -21.31
N ARG A 231 15.28 -5.83 -20.88
CA ARG A 231 16.51 -5.08 -21.08
C ARG A 231 16.81 -4.96 -22.57
N ALA A 232 17.01 -3.74 -23.02
CA ALA A 232 17.41 -3.42 -24.38
C ALA A 232 18.87 -2.93 -24.40
N ALA A 233 19.43 -2.70 -25.61
CA ALA A 233 20.75 -2.08 -25.75
C ALA A 233 20.83 -0.71 -25.06
N LYS A 234 19.70 0.02 -25.04
CA LYS A 234 19.54 1.27 -24.31
C LYS A 234 18.31 1.18 -23.41
N GLY A 235 18.56 1.02 -22.10
CA GLY A 235 17.53 1.03 -21.08
C GLY A 235 16.59 -0.19 -21.11
N TRP A 236 15.32 0.02 -20.80
CA TRP A 236 14.34 -1.06 -20.57
C TRP A 236 13.04 -0.82 -21.32
N ASP A 237 12.74 -1.70 -22.27
CA ASP A 237 11.53 -1.64 -23.08
C ASP A 237 10.35 -2.27 -22.34
N TYR A 238 9.20 -1.60 -22.37
CA TYR A 238 7.97 -2.05 -21.73
C TYR A 238 6.99 -2.69 -22.72
N ARG A 239 6.28 -3.71 -22.26
CA ARG A 239 5.09 -4.28 -22.89
C ARG A 239 4.01 -4.51 -21.84
N ASN A 240 2.85 -3.89 -22.02
CA ASN A 240 1.63 -4.28 -21.31
C ASN A 240 1.13 -5.60 -21.92
N LEU A 241 1.01 -6.64 -21.11
CA LEU A 241 0.57 -7.96 -21.54
C LEU A 241 -0.96 -8.08 -21.56
N THR A 242 -1.66 -7.19 -20.85
CA THR A 242 -3.13 -7.10 -20.86
C THR A 242 -3.63 -6.34 -22.09
N THR A 243 -3.07 -5.16 -22.40
CA THR A 243 -3.54 -4.30 -23.51
C THR A 243 -2.74 -4.46 -24.80
N GLY A 244 -1.54 -5.07 -24.72
CA GLY A 244 -0.61 -5.17 -25.85
C GLY A 244 0.22 -3.91 -26.13
N SER A 245 0.01 -2.81 -25.39
CA SER A 245 0.76 -1.55 -25.54
C SER A 245 2.26 -1.76 -25.33
N LYS A 246 3.09 -1.02 -26.07
CA LYS A 246 4.56 -1.09 -26.00
C LYS A 246 5.15 0.30 -25.88
N ALA A 247 6.26 0.42 -25.13
CA ALA A 247 7.03 1.65 -25.02
C ALA A 247 8.52 1.34 -24.96
N LYS A 248 9.35 2.14 -25.65
CA LYS A 248 10.80 2.00 -25.66
C LYS A 248 11.43 2.76 -24.50
N ASP A 249 12.44 2.16 -23.86
CA ASP A 249 13.17 2.74 -22.72
C ASP A 249 12.23 3.40 -21.69
N PHE A 250 11.17 2.68 -21.30
CA PHE A 250 10.07 3.22 -20.51
C PHE A 250 10.40 3.24 -19.02
N LEU A 251 11.26 2.33 -18.52
CA LEU A 251 11.64 2.34 -17.11
C LEU A 251 12.36 3.63 -16.69
N ARG A 252 12.95 4.37 -17.64
CA ARG A 252 13.66 5.63 -17.35
C ARG A 252 12.78 6.69 -16.68
N ILE A 253 11.46 6.64 -16.89
CA ILE A 253 10.52 7.59 -16.28
C ILE A 253 10.03 7.16 -14.89
N PHE A 254 10.51 6.03 -14.40
CA PHE A 254 10.16 5.51 -13.07
C PHE A 254 11.28 5.80 -12.06
N GLU A 255 10.84 5.94 -10.81
CA GLU A 255 11.66 5.79 -9.62
C GLU A 255 11.39 4.44 -8.99
N LEU A 256 12.42 3.88 -8.36
CA LEU A 256 12.39 2.53 -7.81
C LEU A 256 12.39 2.62 -6.29
N TYR A 257 11.51 1.86 -5.64
CA TYR A 257 11.28 1.94 -4.21
C TYR A 257 11.14 0.56 -3.59
N ARG A 258 11.60 0.43 -2.35
CA ARG A 258 11.31 -0.70 -1.46
C ARG A 258 10.57 -0.18 -0.25
N TRP A 259 9.62 -0.93 0.30
CA TRP A 259 9.00 -0.56 1.56
C TRP A 259 10.04 -0.34 2.66
N ASN A 260 9.85 0.69 3.48
CA ASN A 260 10.74 0.99 4.60
C ASN A 260 10.36 0.11 5.80
N PHE A 261 10.56 -1.20 5.67
CA PHE A 261 10.14 -2.20 6.66
C PHE A 261 10.64 -1.89 8.08
N ARG A 262 11.88 -1.39 8.20
CA ARG A 262 12.45 -1.03 9.51
C ARG A 262 11.80 0.21 10.12
N GLU A 263 11.37 1.15 9.30
CA GLU A 263 10.61 2.31 9.76
C GLU A 263 9.24 1.91 10.33
N PHE A 264 8.64 0.80 9.86
CA PHE A 264 7.38 0.29 10.39
C PHE A 264 7.51 -0.24 11.84
N ASN A 265 8.71 -0.66 12.25
CA ASN A 265 8.98 -1.04 13.64
C ASN A 265 9.02 0.15 14.58
N ARG A 266 9.26 1.36 14.05
CA ARG A 266 9.39 2.54 14.89
C ARG A 266 8.02 2.90 15.46
N PRO A 267 8.00 3.35 16.73
CA PRO A 267 6.80 3.78 17.41
C PRO A 267 5.93 4.60 16.50
#